data_AF-A0A2M9QB91-F1
#
_entry.id   AF-A0A2M9QB91-F1
#
_cell.length_a   1.000
_cell.length_b   1.000
_cell.length_c   1.000
_cell.angle_alpha   90.00
_cell.angle_beta   90.00
_cell.angle_gamma   90.00
#
_symmetry.space_group_name_H-M   'P 1'
#
loop_
_entity.id
_entity.type
_entity.pdbx_description
1 polymer ?
#
loop_
_entity_poly.entity_id
_entity_poly.type
_entity_poly.pdbx_seq_one_letter_code
_entity_poly.pdbx_strand_id
1 'polypeptide(L)'
;MLEDNNIAFDKSDFRLQSVSASFSQLLSKEQQNKDNPLDGVEGLIYTIPLSDYQQIVPEASVSDNDVILTNYGGYMAEMFPLEKDRDVVVTPGGPEVTKEETLHVKDVQHESIISGTVTSGPGGPIFVVSDALFEKLATYSSASEWHKQTSIKIKNKSDLGQAEKLYIQLNEENYSNFIQSYEEARKGNIETLGITIFTAAFLGLAFLMTTGSILYFKQMSEAEEERGSYTILRKIGFAEKDIMKG
;
A
#
# COMPACT_ATOMS: atom_id res chain seq x y z
N MET A 1 -31.50 2.48 -0.55
CA MET A 1 -30.81 3.77 -0.29
C MET A 1 -30.19 4.37 -1.54
N LEU A 2 -29.29 3.69 -2.27
CA LEU A 2 -28.70 4.27 -3.51
C LEU A 2 -29.76 4.49 -4.61
N GLU A 3 -30.60 3.48 -4.87
CA GLU A 3 -31.71 3.58 -5.82
C GLU A 3 -32.70 4.69 -5.43
N ASP A 4 -33.06 4.77 -4.14
CA ASP A 4 -33.95 5.81 -3.60
C ASP A 4 -33.40 7.24 -3.80
N ASN A 5 -32.08 7.38 -3.98
CA ASN A 5 -31.39 8.64 -4.21
C ASN A 5 -31.02 8.86 -5.69
N ASN A 6 -31.55 8.03 -6.62
CA ASN A 6 -31.25 8.05 -8.05
C ASN A 6 -29.75 7.93 -8.38
N ILE A 7 -28.97 7.26 -7.53
CA ILE A 7 -27.54 7.02 -7.77
C ILE A 7 -27.39 5.75 -8.60
N ALA A 8 -26.87 5.89 -9.82
CA ALA A 8 -26.65 4.76 -10.71
C ALA A 8 -25.36 3.99 -10.34
N PHE A 9 -25.45 2.67 -10.23
CA PHE A 9 -24.32 1.80 -9.89
C PHE A 9 -24.32 0.49 -10.70
N ASP A 10 -23.17 -0.15 -10.76
CA ASP A 10 -23.00 -1.55 -11.16
C ASP A 10 -22.73 -2.38 -9.90
N LYS A 11 -23.23 -3.60 -9.88
CA LYS A 11 -23.07 -4.54 -8.78
C LYS A 11 -22.30 -5.76 -9.28
N SER A 12 -21.29 -6.16 -8.52
CA SER A 12 -20.55 -7.41 -8.75
C SER A 12 -20.55 -8.25 -7.47
N ASP A 13 -20.87 -9.53 -7.62
CA ASP A 13 -20.89 -10.49 -6.51
C ASP A 13 -19.71 -11.46 -6.67
N PHE A 14 -18.89 -11.60 -5.62
CA PHE A 14 -17.71 -12.45 -5.57
C PHE A 14 -17.88 -13.54 -4.52
N ARG A 15 -17.70 -14.80 -4.93
CA ARG A 15 -17.50 -15.93 -4.03
C ARG A 15 -16.05 -15.98 -3.61
N LEU A 16 -15.82 -16.30 -2.33
CA LEU A 16 -14.51 -16.30 -1.70
C LEU A 16 -14.22 -17.66 -1.09
N GLN A 17 -13.01 -18.16 -1.31
CA GLN A 17 -12.48 -19.34 -0.63
C GLN A 17 -11.04 -19.06 -0.21
N SER A 18 -10.67 -19.39 1.02
CA SER A 18 -9.29 -19.20 1.49
C SER A 18 -8.41 -20.43 1.21
N VAL A 19 -7.13 -20.14 0.98
CA VAL A 19 -6.01 -21.08 0.97
C VAL A 19 -4.89 -20.52 1.84
N SER A 20 -4.02 -21.38 2.38
CA SER A 20 -2.77 -20.94 3.00
C SER A 20 -1.65 -20.99 1.98
N ALA A 21 -0.81 -19.96 1.93
CA ALA A 21 0.43 -20.01 1.16
C ALA A 21 1.48 -19.09 1.80
N SER A 22 2.76 -19.37 1.54
CA SER A 22 3.83 -18.46 1.96
C SER A 22 3.96 -17.30 0.98
N PHE A 23 3.93 -16.08 1.51
CA PHE A 23 4.01 -14.88 0.68
C PHE A 23 5.35 -14.76 -0.06
N SER A 24 6.45 -15.26 0.52
CA SER A 24 7.77 -15.20 -0.12
C SER A 24 7.84 -15.98 -1.44
N GLN A 25 6.99 -16.99 -1.65
CA GLN A 25 6.91 -17.75 -2.91
C GLN A 25 6.56 -16.84 -4.11
N LEU A 26 5.82 -15.76 -3.85
CA LEU A 26 5.36 -14.80 -4.87
C LEU A 26 6.41 -13.73 -5.19
N LEU A 27 7.48 -13.62 -4.39
CA LEU A 27 8.54 -12.62 -4.54
C LEU A 27 9.66 -13.08 -5.48
N SER A 28 10.48 -12.13 -5.90
CA SER A 28 11.69 -12.42 -6.68
C SER A 28 12.67 -13.35 -5.94
N LYS A 29 13.51 -14.06 -6.69
CA LYS A 29 14.48 -15.02 -6.09
C LYS A 29 15.48 -14.33 -5.18
N GLU A 30 15.83 -13.08 -5.49
CA GLU A 30 16.74 -12.26 -4.68
C GLU A 30 16.09 -11.85 -3.35
N GLN A 31 14.77 -11.72 -3.32
CA GLN A 31 14.00 -11.38 -2.13
C GLN A 31 13.60 -12.62 -1.31
N GLN A 32 13.73 -13.84 -1.84
CA GLN A 32 13.56 -15.10 -1.10
C GLN A 32 14.82 -15.46 -0.29
N ASN A 33 15.27 -14.53 0.53
CA ASN A 33 16.39 -14.74 1.44
C ASN A 33 15.91 -14.71 2.89
N LYS A 34 16.65 -15.35 3.80
CA LYS A 34 16.29 -15.45 5.22
C LYS A 34 16.32 -14.12 5.98
N ASP A 35 16.89 -13.08 5.37
CA ASP A 35 16.92 -11.73 5.93
C ASP A 35 15.67 -10.92 5.52
N ASN A 36 14.83 -11.44 4.61
CA ASN A 36 13.56 -10.83 4.27
C ASN A 36 12.57 -11.02 5.43
N PRO A 37 12.01 -9.93 5.99
CA PRO A 37 11.01 -10.02 7.06
C PRO A 37 9.73 -10.77 6.67
N LEU A 38 9.51 -11.04 5.39
CA LEU A 38 8.38 -11.80 4.85
C LEU A 38 8.70 -13.29 4.59
N ASP A 39 9.94 -13.73 4.82
CA ASP A 39 10.32 -15.12 4.62
C ASP A 39 9.64 -16.05 5.67
N GLY A 40 9.13 -17.19 5.20
CA GLY A 40 8.41 -18.16 6.04
C GLY A 40 7.08 -17.66 6.61
N VAL A 41 6.62 -16.46 6.26
CA VAL A 41 5.29 -15.97 6.66
C VAL A 41 4.24 -16.66 5.79
N GLU A 42 3.60 -17.67 6.36
CA GLU A 42 2.38 -18.24 5.83
C GLU A 42 1.19 -17.33 6.14
N GLY A 43 0.40 -17.07 5.12
CA GLY A 43 -0.78 -16.23 5.20
C GLY A 43 -1.99 -16.90 4.58
N LEU A 44 -3.17 -16.53 5.09
CA LEU A 44 -4.41 -16.81 4.39
C LEU A 44 -4.52 -15.90 3.16
N ILE A 45 -4.66 -16.53 2.00
CA ILE A 45 -4.91 -15.88 0.72
C ILE A 45 -6.31 -16.24 0.25
N TYR A 46 -7.05 -15.23 -0.20
CA TYR A 46 -8.37 -15.44 -0.77
C TYR A 46 -8.29 -15.76 -2.25
N THR A 47 -9.16 -16.65 -2.69
CA THR A 47 -9.35 -17.05 -4.07
C THR A 47 -10.75 -16.65 -4.54
N ILE A 48 -10.89 -16.31 -5.82
CA ILE A 48 -12.17 -16.06 -6.49
C ILE A 48 -12.23 -16.86 -7.80
N PRO A 49 -13.41 -17.33 -8.22
CA PRO A 49 -13.55 -18.02 -9.50
C PRO A 49 -13.50 -17.04 -10.67
N LEU A 50 -13.00 -17.51 -11.82
CA LEU A 50 -12.86 -16.72 -13.04
C LEU A 50 -14.20 -16.12 -13.49
N SER A 51 -15.30 -16.86 -13.40
CA SER A 51 -16.63 -16.35 -13.75
C SER A 51 -17.05 -15.11 -12.95
N ASP A 52 -16.65 -15.03 -11.67
CA ASP A 52 -16.94 -13.87 -10.82
C ASP A 52 -16.02 -12.69 -11.20
N TYR A 53 -14.75 -12.96 -11.50
CA TYR A 53 -13.80 -11.94 -11.96
C TYR A 53 -14.19 -11.32 -13.31
N GLN A 54 -14.74 -12.13 -14.23
CA GLN A 54 -15.20 -11.70 -15.55
C GLN A 54 -16.39 -10.72 -15.50
N GLN A 55 -17.06 -10.57 -14.36
CA GLN A 55 -18.05 -9.49 -14.17
C GLN A 55 -17.42 -8.10 -14.26
N ILE A 56 -16.12 -7.98 -13.94
CA ILE A 56 -15.36 -6.71 -14.01
C ILE A 56 -14.38 -6.71 -15.18
N VAL A 57 -13.75 -7.86 -15.48
CA VAL A 57 -12.72 -7.99 -16.53
C VAL A 57 -13.13 -9.11 -17.50
N PRO A 58 -14.04 -8.85 -18.46
CA PRO A 58 -14.61 -9.88 -19.33
C PRO A 58 -13.59 -10.67 -20.18
N GLU A 59 -12.46 -10.06 -20.50
CA GLU A 59 -11.37 -10.62 -21.28
C GLU A 59 -10.44 -11.56 -20.50
N ALA A 60 -10.59 -11.62 -19.17
CA ALA A 60 -9.75 -12.46 -18.32
C ALA A 60 -9.90 -13.94 -18.68
N SER A 61 -8.77 -14.66 -18.72
CA SER A 61 -8.74 -16.08 -19.08
C SER A 61 -7.67 -16.85 -18.31
N VAL A 62 -8.12 -17.88 -17.59
CA VAL A 62 -7.31 -18.75 -16.74
C VAL A 62 -7.73 -20.19 -17.02
N SER A 63 -6.74 -21.09 -17.15
CA SER A 63 -6.94 -22.52 -17.46
C SER A 63 -6.38 -23.40 -16.36
N ASP A 64 -7.06 -24.51 -16.06
CA ASP A 64 -6.57 -25.57 -15.16
C ASP A 64 -6.07 -25.03 -13.80
N ASN A 65 -4.76 -25.09 -13.58
CA ASN A 65 -4.03 -24.67 -12.38
C ASN A 65 -3.33 -23.30 -12.54
N ASP A 66 -3.57 -22.57 -13.63
CA ASP A 66 -3.11 -21.20 -13.75
C ASP A 66 -3.81 -20.30 -12.72
N VAL A 67 -3.16 -19.22 -12.34
CA VAL A 67 -3.69 -18.20 -11.43
C VAL A 67 -3.33 -16.80 -11.91
N ILE A 68 -4.27 -15.86 -11.78
CA ILE A 68 -4.00 -14.42 -11.89
C ILE A 68 -3.95 -13.85 -10.48
N LEU A 69 -2.88 -13.14 -10.16
CA LEU A 69 -2.77 -12.40 -8.91
C LEU A 69 -3.42 -11.04 -9.08
N THR A 70 -4.26 -10.62 -8.15
CA THR A 70 -4.90 -9.30 -8.16
C THR A 70 -4.97 -8.70 -6.76
N ASN A 71 -5.56 -7.53 -6.59
CA ASN A 71 -5.72 -6.88 -5.29
C ASN A 71 -4.40 -6.57 -4.57
N TYR A 72 -3.31 -6.40 -5.34
CA TYR A 72 -1.96 -6.13 -4.85
C TYR A 72 -1.35 -4.93 -5.58
N GLY A 73 -1.16 -3.81 -4.88
CA GLY A 73 -0.76 -2.55 -5.49
C GLY A 73 -0.19 -1.54 -4.50
N GLY A 74 -0.02 -0.31 -4.97
CA GLY A 74 0.52 0.79 -4.16
C GLY A 74 1.93 0.52 -3.65
N TYR A 75 2.24 1.04 -2.46
CA TYR A 75 3.58 0.97 -1.86
C TYR A 75 4.07 -0.47 -1.64
N MET A 76 3.15 -1.42 -1.42
CA MET A 76 3.48 -2.84 -1.26
C MET A 76 4.03 -3.43 -2.55
N ALA A 77 3.36 -3.18 -3.69
CA ALA A 77 3.82 -3.67 -4.98
C ALA A 77 5.14 -3.01 -5.44
N GLU A 78 5.39 -1.76 -5.04
CA GLU A 78 6.67 -1.10 -5.30
C GLU A 78 7.81 -1.67 -4.44
N MET A 79 7.55 -2.00 -3.18
CA MET A 79 8.56 -2.53 -2.25
C MET A 79 8.82 -4.03 -2.44
N PHE A 80 7.79 -4.79 -2.79
CA PHE A 80 7.78 -6.25 -2.90
C PHE A 80 7.09 -6.68 -4.20
N PRO A 81 7.69 -6.42 -5.38
CA PRO A 81 7.08 -6.77 -6.65
C PRO A 81 6.86 -8.28 -6.77
N LEU A 82 5.65 -8.67 -7.19
CA LEU A 82 5.33 -10.07 -7.46
C LEU A 82 5.75 -10.45 -8.87
N GLU A 83 6.26 -11.67 -9.04
CA GLU A 83 6.69 -12.17 -10.33
C GLU A 83 5.67 -13.12 -10.96
N LYS A 84 5.53 -13.00 -12.29
CA LYS A 84 4.80 -13.96 -13.13
C LYS A 84 5.67 -15.17 -13.50
N ASP A 85 5.04 -16.15 -14.15
CA ASP A 85 5.66 -17.37 -14.67
C ASP A 85 6.34 -18.19 -13.55
N ARG A 86 5.67 -18.27 -12.39
CA ARG A 86 6.16 -18.94 -11.18
C ARG A 86 5.13 -19.87 -10.58
N ASP A 87 5.61 -20.93 -9.95
CA ASP A 87 4.76 -21.86 -9.23
C ASP A 87 4.63 -21.46 -7.76
N VAL A 88 3.41 -21.51 -7.25
CA VAL A 88 3.08 -21.31 -5.83
C VAL A 88 2.35 -22.52 -5.30
N VAL A 89 2.82 -23.04 -4.18
CA VAL A 89 2.18 -24.14 -3.47
C VAL A 89 1.20 -23.55 -2.47
N VAL A 90 -0.05 -24.01 -2.57
CA VAL A 90 -1.15 -23.60 -1.70
C VAL A 90 -1.73 -24.79 -0.95
N THR A 91 -2.21 -24.53 0.25
CA THR A 91 -2.86 -25.51 1.12
C THR A 91 -4.34 -25.13 1.29
N PRO A 92 -5.29 -25.87 0.68
CA PRO A 92 -6.71 -25.58 0.78
C PRO A 92 -7.23 -25.79 2.22
N GLY A 93 -8.08 -24.89 2.72
CA GLY A 93 -8.67 -25.06 4.07
C GLY A 93 -7.80 -24.58 5.24
N GLY A 94 -6.62 -24.03 4.97
CA GLY A 94 -5.72 -23.45 5.97
C GLY A 94 -4.52 -24.35 6.32
N PRO A 95 -3.61 -23.88 7.20
CA PRO A 95 -2.34 -24.56 7.49
C PRO A 95 -2.48 -25.93 8.18
N GLU A 96 -3.68 -26.31 8.64
CA GLU A 96 -3.94 -27.59 9.31
C GLU A 96 -4.25 -28.74 8.31
N VAL A 97 -4.50 -28.42 7.04
CA VAL A 97 -4.78 -29.41 6.00
C VAL A 97 -3.46 -29.84 5.33
N THR A 98 -3.26 -31.14 5.09
CA THR A 98 -1.99 -31.67 4.56
C THR A 98 -1.96 -31.85 3.04
N LYS A 99 -2.99 -31.35 2.34
CA LYS A 99 -3.10 -31.48 0.89
C LYS A 99 -2.59 -30.21 0.23
N GLU A 100 -1.60 -30.35 -0.63
CA GLU A 100 -1.03 -29.24 -1.39
C GLU A 100 -1.57 -29.24 -2.82
N GLU A 101 -1.74 -28.04 -3.37
CA GLU A 101 -2.03 -27.81 -4.77
C GLU A 101 -1.00 -26.81 -5.32
N THR A 102 -0.44 -27.08 -6.49
CA THR A 102 0.51 -26.18 -7.14
C THR A 102 -0.23 -25.35 -8.18
N LEU A 103 -0.11 -24.03 -8.06
CA LEU A 103 -0.70 -23.05 -8.97
C LEU A 103 0.40 -22.35 -9.76
N HIS A 104 0.14 -22.06 -11.04
CA HIS A 104 1.08 -21.35 -11.91
C HIS A 104 0.65 -19.90 -12.13
N VAL A 105 1.46 -18.95 -11.67
CA VAL A 105 1.18 -17.51 -11.80
C VAL A 105 1.33 -17.10 -13.26
N LYS A 106 0.20 -16.92 -13.94
CA LYS A 106 0.16 -16.52 -15.35
C LYS A 106 0.24 -15.02 -15.53
N ASP A 107 -0.35 -14.26 -14.60
CA ASP A 107 -0.43 -12.81 -14.69
C ASP A 107 -0.55 -12.14 -13.31
N VAL A 108 -0.15 -10.87 -13.25
CA VAL A 108 -0.19 -10.04 -12.03
C VAL A 108 -0.86 -8.72 -12.33
N GLN A 109 -2.05 -8.54 -11.77
CA GLN A 109 -2.90 -7.36 -11.89
C GLN A 109 -2.84 -6.54 -10.60
N HIS A 110 -2.94 -5.22 -10.76
CA HIS A 110 -2.77 -4.27 -9.64
C HIS A 110 -4.09 -3.68 -9.14
N GLU A 111 -5.21 -3.96 -9.83
CA GLU A 111 -6.50 -3.42 -9.47
C GLU A 111 -7.03 -4.06 -8.18
N SER A 112 -7.53 -3.22 -7.27
CA SER A 112 -8.20 -3.69 -6.05
C SER A 112 -9.69 -3.88 -6.31
N ILE A 113 -10.14 -5.13 -6.27
CA ILE A 113 -11.53 -5.53 -6.52
C ILE A 113 -12.23 -6.06 -5.27
N ILE A 114 -11.46 -6.47 -4.27
CA ILE A 114 -11.94 -6.99 -2.99
C ILE A 114 -11.54 -6.03 -1.86
N SER A 115 -12.43 -5.87 -0.89
CA SER A 115 -12.22 -4.93 0.22
C SER A 115 -10.99 -5.31 1.03
N GLY A 116 -10.23 -4.29 1.45
CA GLY A 116 -9.10 -4.46 2.38
C GLY A 116 -9.51 -5.12 3.71
N THR A 117 -10.79 -5.05 4.09
CA THR A 117 -11.32 -5.77 5.25
C THR A 117 -11.33 -7.28 5.05
N VAL A 118 -11.64 -7.77 3.85
CA VAL A 118 -11.64 -9.21 3.55
C VAL A 118 -10.21 -9.72 3.46
N THR A 119 -9.32 -8.94 2.83
CA THR A 119 -7.89 -9.27 2.72
C THR A 119 -7.08 -8.84 3.94
N SER A 120 -7.74 -8.51 5.06
CA SER A 120 -7.06 -8.05 6.26
C SER A 120 -6.24 -9.19 6.88
N GLY A 121 -4.97 -8.90 7.17
CA GLY A 121 -3.93 -9.90 7.47
C GLY A 121 -2.60 -9.52 6.81
N PRO A 122 -1.82 -10.48 6.27
CA PRO A 122 -0.48 -10.21 5.71
C PRO A 122 -0.45 -9.39 4.40
N GLY A 123 -1.59 -8.89 3.91
CA GLY A 123 -1.61 -7.99 2.74
C GLY A 123 -1.21 -8.68 1.43
N GLY A 124 -1.55 -9.97 1.29
CA GLY A 124 -1.28 -10.75 0.08
C GLY A 124 -2.24 -10.43 -1.08
N PRO A 125 -1.87 -10.80 -2.32
CA PRO A 125 -2.77 -10.73 -3.47
C PRO A 125 -3.98 -11.65 -3.28
N ILE A 126 -4.96 -11.50 -4.14
CA ILE A 126 -6.05 -12.45 -4.36
C ILE A 126 -5.76 -13.29 -5.58
N PHE A 127 -6.14 -14.56 -5.51
CA PHE A 127 -5.95 -15.52 -6.58
C PHE A 127 -7.23 -15.67 -7.40
N VAL A 128 -7.21 -15.26 -8.66
CA VAL A 128 -8.26 -15.62 -9.62
C VAL A 128 -7.92 -16.96 -10.24
N VAL A 129 -8.77 -17.95 -9.99
CA VAL A 129 -8.57 -19.34 -10.41
C VAL A 129 -9.70 -19.79 -11.34
N SER A 130 -9.50 -20.91 -12.05
CA SER A 130 -10.58 -21.52 -12.84
C SER A 130 -11.76 -21.92 -11.94
N ASP A 131 -12.99 -21.86 -12.44
CA ASP A 131 -14.19 -22.26 -11.68
C ASP A 131 -14.10 -23.69 -11.13
N ALA A 132 -13.57 -24.62 -11.93
CA ALA A 132 -13.38 -26.01 -11.49
C ALA A 132 -12.39 -26.13 -10.32
N LEU A 133 -11.30 -25.36 -10.36
CA LEU A 133 -10.33 -25.32 -9.26
C LEU A 133 -10.94 -24.66 -8.02
N PHE A 134 -11.70 -23.57 -8.18
CA PHE A 134 -12.41 -22.93 -7.07
C PHE A 134 -13.34 -23.91 -6.33
N GLU A 135 -14.19 -24.64 -7.05
CA GLU A 135 -15.10 -25.63 -6.46
C GLU A 135 -14.32 -26.78 -5.78
N LYS A 136 -13.18 -27.19 -6.36
CA LYS A 136 -12.27 -28.17 -5.73
C LYS A 136 -11.71 -27.65 -4.40
N LEU A 137 -11.25 -26.40 -4.37
CA LEU A 137 -10.71 -25.78 -3.15
C LEU A 137 -11.80 -25.63 -2.07
N ALA A 138 -13.03 -25.31 -2.47
CA ALA A 138 -14.18 -25.17 -1.57
C ALA A 138 -14.52 -26.47 -0.82
N THR A 139 -14.17 -27.65 -1.36
CA THR A 139 -14.41 -28.93 -0.68
C THR A 139 -13.60 -29.13 0.61
N TYR A 140 -12.54 -28.35 0.81
CA TYR A 140 -11.67 -28.40 1.98
C TYR A 140 -12.00 -27.29 3.02
N SER A 141 -13.19 -26.68 2.91
CA SER A 141 -13.62 -25.51 3.69
C SER A 141 -13.62 -25.75 5.21
N SER A 142 -12.71 -25.10 5.94
CA SER A 142 -12.81 -25.02 7.41
C SER A 142 -12.20 -23.80 8.12
N ALA A 143 -11.63 -22.78 7.43
CA ALA A 143 -10.87 -21.74 8.14
C ALA A 143 -11.17 -20.26 7.77
N SER A 144 -12.09 -19.96 6.84
CA SER A 144 -12.36 -18.56 6.46
C SER A 144 -13.61 -17.99 7.13
N GLU A 145 -13.55 -16.73 7.55
CA GLU A 145 -14.73 -15.96 7.97
C GLU A 145 -15.53 -15.41 6.78
N TRP A 146 -14.86 -15.17 5.63
CA TRP A 146 -15.44 -14.48 4.47
C TRP A 146 -15.65 -15.43 3.30
N HIS A 147 -16.91 -15.66 2.93
CA HIS A 147 -17.29 -16.57 1.83
C HIS A 147 -17.91 -15.84 0.63
N LYS A 148 -18.32 -14.59 0.81
CA LYS A 148 -18.91 -13.77 -0.24
C LYS A 148 -18.61 -12.29 -0.01
N GLN A 149 -18.34 -11.56 -1.08
CA GLN A 149 -18.34 -10.10 -1.09
C GLN A 149 -19.25 -9.57 -2.20
N THR A 150 -20.01 -8.52 -1.91
CA THR A 150 -20.68 -7.73 -2.93
C THR A 150 -19.95 -6.39 -3.07
N SER A 151 -19.54 -6.06 -4.29
CA SER A 151 -18.93 -4.77 -4.63
C SER A 151 -19.93 -3.92 -5.41
N ILE A 152 -19.99 -2.63 -5.08
CA ILE A 152 -20.85 -1.64 -5.75
C ILE A 152 -19.94 -0.58 -6.38
N LYS A 153 -20.05 -0.41 -7.70
CA LYS A 153 -19.31 0.60 -8.46
C LYS A 153 -20.25 1.70 -8.91
N ILE A 154 -20.06 2.92 -8.39
CA ILE A 154 -20.87 4.07 -8.77
C ILE A 154 -20.49 4.52 -10.19
N LYS A 155 -21.49 4.70 -11.06
CA LYS A 155 -21.27 5.04 -12.49
C LYS A 155 -20.81 6.47 -12.67
N ASN A 156 -21.44 7.41 -11.97
CA ASN A 156 -21.18 8.83 -12.13
C ASN A 156 -20.32 9.34 -10.97
N LYS A 157 -19.17 9.93 -11.29
CA LYS A 157 -18.28 10.51 -10.28
C LYS A 157 -18.91 11.67 -9.50
N SER A 158 -19.89 12.36 -10.07
CA SER A 158 -20.65 13.43 -9.39
C SER A 158 -21.40 12.92 -8.16
N ASP A 159 -21.81 11.65 -8.17
CA ASP A 159 -22.70 11.08 -7.16
C ASP A 159 -21.90 10.53 -5.97
N LEU A 160 -20.57 10.42 -6.10
CA LEU A 160 -19.67 9.91 -5.06
C LEU A 160 -19.84 10.67 -3.74
N GLY A 161 -19.94 12.00 -3.80
CA GLY A 161 -20.10 12.82 -2.59
C GLY A 161 -21.42 12.58 -1.85
N GLN A 162 -22.49 12.20 -2.57
CA GLN A 162 -23.77 11.84 -1.96
C GLN A 162 -23.75 10.39 -1.44
N ALA A 163 -23.18 9.47 -2.22
CA ALA A 163 -23.03 8.07 -1.82
C ALA A 163 -22.17 7.93 -0.55
N GLU A 164 -21.09 8.70 -0.44
CA GLU A 164 -20.25 8.78 0.75
C GLU A 164 -21.03 9.20 1.99
N LYS A 165 -21.89 10.23 1.88
CA LYS A 165 -22.74 10.67 3.00
C LYS A 165 -23.73 9.59 3.42
N LEU A 166 -24.34 8.90 2.45
CA LEU A 166 -25.26 7.78 2.73
C LEU A 166 -24.53 6.63 3.42
N TYR A 167 -23.29 6.34 3.00
CA TYR A 167 -22.45 5.31 3.61
C TYR A 167 -22.11 5.64 5.07
N ILE A 168 -21.64 6.87 5.34
CA ILE A 168 -21.34 7.32 6.70
C ILE A 168 -22.58 7.25 7.60
N GLN A 169 -23.73 7.74 7.11
CA GLN A 169 -24.98 7.67 7.87
C GLN A 169 -25.37 6.22 8.23
N LEU A 170 -25.25 5.29 7.28
CA LEU A 170 -25.54 3.87 7.52
C LEU A 170 -24.58 3.27 8.56
N ASN A 171 -23.31 3.66 8.54
CA ASN A 171 -22.30 3.20 9.49
C ASN A 171 -22.51 3.76 10.90
N GLU A 172 -22.90 5.02 11.03
CA GLU A 172 -23.23 5.66 12.32
C GLU A 172 -24.44 4.98 12.99
N GLU A 173 -25.40 4.49 12.20
CA GLU A 173 -26.54 3.72 12.69
C GLU A 173 -26.16 2.29 13.11
N ASN A 174 -25.04 1.74 12.59
CA ASN A 174 -24.58 0.36 12.80
C ASN A 174 -23.22 0.29 13.53
N TYR A 175 -23.21 0.68 14.81
CA TYR A 175 -22.01 0.72 15.67
C TYR A 175 -21.15 -0.56 15.75
N SER A 176 -21.69 -1.74 15.42
CA SER A 176 -20.97 -3.01 15.54
C SER A 176 -20.04 -3.32 14.35
N ASN A 177 -20.23 -2.66 13.20
CA ASN A 177 -19.54 -2.98 11.94
C ASN A 177 -19.01 -1.72 11.25
N PHE A 178 -18.49 -0.76 12.02
CA PHE A 178 -17.92 0.45 11.44
C PHE A 178 -16.71 0.10 10.56
N ILE A 179 -16.89 0.24 9.25
CA ILE A 179 -15.82 0.14 8.25
C ILE A 179 -15.55 1.55 7.76
N GLN A 180 -14.31 2.02 7.91
CA GLN A 180 -13.93 3.35 7.45
C GLN A 180 -14.12 3.46 5.95
N SER A 181 -14.68 4.58 5.47
CA SER A 181 -14.81 4.79 4.04
C SER A 181 -13.43 5.02 3.39
N TYR A 182 -13.37 4.81 2.07
CA TYR A 182 -12.14 5.14 1.34
C TYR A 182 -11.78 6.63 1.44
N GLU A 183 -12.76 7.53 1.37
CA GLU A 183 -12.52 8.97 1.44
C GLU A 183 -12.07 9.42 2.83
N GLU A 184 -12.63 8.84 3.89
CA GLU A 184 -12.17 9.06 5.28
C GLU A 184 -10.74 8.56 5.46
N ALA A 185 -10.44 7.34 5.00
CA ALA A 185 -9.09 6.78 5.07
C ALA A 185 -8.10 7.62 4.27
N ARG A 186 -8.46 8.06 3.06
CA ARG A 186 -7.60 8.92 2.23
C ARG A 186 -7.31 10.25 2.92
N LYS A 187 -8.33 10.91 3.48
CA LYS A 187 -8.14 12.17 4.21
C LYS A 187 -7.25 11.99 5.43
N GLY A 188 -7.51 10.97 6.26
CA GLY A 188 -6.68 10.68 7.43
C GLY A 188 -5.22 10.41 7.08
N ASN A 189 -4.96 9.68 5.98
CA ASN A 189 -3.61 9.45 5.46
C ASN A 189 -2.94 10.76 5.00
N ILE A 190 -3.64 11.59 4.21
CA ILE A 190 -3.11 12.88 3.75
C ILE A 190 -2.81 13.81 4.93
N GLU A 191 -3.69 13.88 5.93
CA GLU A 191 -3.52 14.70 7.12
C GLU A 191 -2.29 14.26 7.92
N THR A 192 -2.16 12.94 8.16
CA THR A 192 -1.02 12.39 8.89
C THR A 192 0.30 12.67 8.16
N LEU A 193 0.37 12.38 6.86
CA LEU A 193 1.55 12.66 6.04
C LEU A 193 1.87 14.16 6.00
N GLY A 194 0.85 15.00 5.88
CA GLY A 194 1.00 16.46 5.90
C GLY A 194 1.63 16.95 7.20
N ILE A 195 1.16 16.46 8.35
CA ILE A 195 1.71 16.80 9.68
C ILE A 195 3.16 16.31 9.80
N THR A 196 3.47 15.08 9.34
CA THR A 196 4.82 14.53 9.37
C THR A 196 5.79 15.37 8.54
N ILE A 197 5.43 15.68 7.28
CA ILE A 197 6.27 16.48 6.38
C ILE A 197 6.46 17.89 6.93
N PHE A 198 5.38 18.51 7.44
CA PHE A 198 5.45 19.84 8.05
C PHE A 198 6.41 19.85 9.24
N THR A 199 6.30 18.88 10.14
CA THR A 199 7.15 18.79 11.33
C THR A 199 8.62 18.57 10.95
N ALA A 200 8.89 17.67 10.01
CA ALA A 200 10.25 17.39 9.54
C ALA A 200 10.88 18.64 8.88
N ALA A 201 10.13 19.33 8.02
CA ALA A 201 10.60 20.55 7.36
C ALA A 201 10.83 21.69 8.35
N PHE A 202 9.93 21.87 9.32
CA PHE A 202 10.06 22.90 10.34
C PHE A 202 11.27 22.66 11.26
N LEU A 203 11.48 21.42 11.72
CA LEU A 203 12.65 21.06 12.49
C LEU A 203 13.95 21.20 11.68
N GLY A 204 13.93 20.81 10.40
CA GLY A 204 15.04 21.02 9.48
C GLY A 204 15.39 22.50 9.32
N LEU A 205 14.39 23.36 9.14
CA LEU A 205 14.59 24.81 9.03
C LEU A 205 15.11 25.42 10.33
N ALA A 206 14.56 25.03 11.48
CA ALA A 206 15.03 25.49 12.79
C ALA A 206 16.50 25.09 13.03
N PHE A 207 16.89 23.89 12.62
CA PHE A 207 18.28 23.45 12.68
C PHE A 207 19.20 24.28 11.78
N LEU A 208 18.79 24.54 10.54
CA LEU A 208 19.54 25.40 9.60
C LEU A 208 19.67 26.84 10.12
N MET A 209 18.61 27.42 10.68
CA MET A 209 18.68 28.76 11.28
C MET A 209 19.61 28.80 12.50
N THR A 210 19.55 27.78 13.36
CA THR A 210 20.40 27.71 14.56
C THR A 210 21.86 27.56 14.19
N THR A 211 22.19 26.62 13.30
CA THR A 211 23.55 26.41 12.80
C THR A 211 24.07 27.63 12.05
N GLY A 212 23.24 28.26 11.21
CA GLY A 212 23.56 29.51 10.54
C GLY A 212 23.86 30.65 11.53
N SER A 213 23.09 30.76 12.61
CA SER A 213 23.32 31.76 13.66
C SER A 213 24.63 31.51 14.41
N ILE A 214 24.95 30.26 14.76
CA ILE A 214 26.20 29.90 15.42
C ILE A 214 27.41 30.23 14.52
N LEU A 215 27.35 29.85 13.24
CA LEU A 215 28.42 30.16 12.29
C LEU A 215 28.58 31.67 12.08
N TYR A 216 27.49 32.40 11.94
CA TYR A 216 27.50 33.85 11.83
C TYR A 216 28.20 34.50 13.03
N PHE A 217 27.83 34.13 14.26
CA PHE A 217 28.46 34.68 15.45
C PHE A 217 29.94 34.32 15.56
N LYS A 218 30.32 33.10 15.19
CA LYS A 218 31.72 32.68 15.17
C LYS A 218 32.54 33.52 14.20
N GLN A 219 32.07 33.65 12.95
CA GLN A 219 32.76 34.45 11.92
C GLN A 219 32.86 35.92 12.31
N MET A 220 31.79 36.50 12.88
CA MET A 220 31.80 37.86 13.36
C MET A 220 32.83 38.05 14.48
N SER A 221 32.92 37.11 15.41
CA SER A 221 33.86 37.18 16.53
C SER A 221 35.31 37.03 16.07
N GLU A 222 35.60 36.11 15.15
CA GLU A 222 36.93 35.94 14.55
C GLU A 222 37.35 37.20 13.76
N ALA A 223 36.43 37.78 12.98
CA ALA A 223 36.68 39.03 12.26
C ALA A 223 36.93 40.22 13.20
N GLU A 224 36.24 40.28 14.35
CA GLU A 224 36.46 41.32 15.35
C GLU A 224 37.80 41.17 16.06
N GLU A 225 38.25 39.95 16.34
CA GLU A 225 39.57 39.66 16.92
C GLU A 225 40.71 40.06 15.98
N GLU A 226 40.59 39.76 14.67
CA GLU A 226 41.61 40.11 13.68
C GLU A 226 41.69 41.61 13.38
N ARG A 227 40.67 42.40 13.74
CA ARG A 227 40.60 43.84 13.47
C ARG A 227 41.84 44.61 13.94
N GLY A 228 42.43 44.18 15.06
CA GLY A 228 43.68 44.76 15.60
C GLY A 228 44.86 44.57 14.64
N SER A 229 45.04 43.36 14.12
CA SER A 229 46.09 43.00 13.16
C SER A 229 45.93 43.75 11.84
N TYR A 230 44.70 43.85 11.32
CA TYR A 230 44.39 44.67 10.14
C TYR A 230 44.78 46.14 10.34
N THR A 231 44.54 46.68 11.54
CA THR A 231 44.91 48.07 11.86
C THR A 231 46.42 48.28 11.86
N ILE A 232 47.21 47.29 12.29
CA ILE A 232 48.67 47.34 12.27
C ILE A 232 49.20 47.34 10.82
N LEU A 233 48.72 46.43 9.96
CA LEU A 233 49.14 46.36 8.55
C LEU A 233 48.88 47.67 7.80
N ARG A 234 47.73 48.31 8.04
CA ARG A 234 47.42 49.64 7.50
C ARG A 234 48.42 50.72 7.97
N LYS A 235 48.86 50.67 9.22
CA LYS A 235 49.84 51.62 9.78
C LYS A 235 51.25 51.44 9.21
N ILE A 236 51.59 50.24 8.74
CA ILE A 236 52.90 49.92 8.13
C ILE A 236 52.90 50.22 6.61
N GLY A 237 51.75 50.61 6.03
CA GLY A 237 51.65 51.15 4.67
C GLY A 237 51.04 50.21 3.63
N PHE A 238 50.49 49.05 4.03
CA PHE A 238 49.76 48.18 3.11
C PHE A 238 48.45 48.82 2.65
N ALA A 239 48.17 48.77 1.35
CA ALA A 239 46.90 49.21 0.81
C ALA A 239 45.82 48.14 1.03
N GLU A 240 44.56 48.56 1.15
CA GLU A 240 43.41 47.67 1.44
C GLU A 240 43.27 46.53 0.42
N LYS A 241 43.54 46.83 -0.85
CA LYS A 241 43.58 45.85 -1.95
C LYS A 241 44.66 44.76 -1.80
N ASP A 242 45.73 45.03 -1.07
CA ASP A 242 46.82 44.09 -0.83
C ASP A 242 46.49 43.18 0.36
N ILE A 243 45.67 43.66 1.31
CA ILE A 243 45.21 42.89 2.47
C ILE A 243 44.04 41.98 2.10
N MET A 244 43.11 42.41 1.23
CA MET A 244 41.98 41.58 0.79
C MET A 244 42.36 40.41 -0.14
N LYS A 245 43.57 40.42 -0.70
CA LYS A 245 44.08 39.36 -1.59
C LYS A 245 44.88 38.27 -0.86
N GLY A 246 45.20 38.50 0.41
CA GLY A 246 45.97 37.59 1.27
C GLY A 246 45.08 36.59 1.96
#